data_AF-A0AAE2HYJ0-F1
#
_entry.id   AF-A0AAE2HYJ0-F1
#
_cell.length_a   1.000
_cell.length_b   1.000
_cell.length_c   1.000
_cell.angle_alpha   90.00
_cell.angle_beta   90.00
_cell.angle_gamma   90.00
#
_symmetry.space_group_name_H-M   'P 1'
#
loop_
_entity.id
_entity.type
_entity.pdbx_description
1 polymer ?
#
loop_
_entity_poly.entity_id
_entity_poly.type
_entity_poly.pdbx_seq_one_letter_code
_entity_poly.pdbx_strand_id
1 'polypeptide(L)'
;MIVMGDANKSPRVQIPRTEAHAEWLDDYISGMSLRAIAAKHGVTHPAVHHVIHRQLAAARERRDQLADELYEIQARRYELLWTETVKALADAKANREVGVAQLISAGRGVLDSLTKLHGLDQPMRVDVTVTETSDVDRELADLATKLRDKAIKDAQAAGLPTPDLPVLDGIVESVTED
;
A
#
# COMPACT_ATOMS: atom_id res chain seq x y z
N MET A 1 -1.82 -9.42 75.01
CA MET A 1 -2.15 -8.22 74.23
C MET A 1 -1.61 -8.44 72.82
N ILE A 2 -2.50 -8.63 71.84
CA ILE A 2 -2.16 -8.85 70.44
C ILE A 2 -1.96 -7.48 69.79
N VAL A 3 -0.85 -7.28 69.07
CA VAL A 3 -0.76 -6.26 68.02
C VAL A 3 -0.17 -6.94 66.79
N MET A 4 -1.05 -7.13 65.80
CA MET A 4 -0.77 -7.48 64.41
C MET A 4 -0.20 -6.27 63.65
N GLY A 5 0.54 -6.55 62.57
CA GLY A 5 0.80 -5.61 61.47
C GLY A 5 2.29 -5.54 61.09
N ASP A 6 2.72 -5.72 59.85
CA ASP A 6 2.04 -6.12 58.63
C ASP A 6 3.15 -6.61 57.68
N ALA A 7 3.21 -7.91 57.43
CA ALA A 7 4.16 -8.51 56.48
C ALA A 7 3.45 -8.67 55.14
N ASN A 8 3.43 -7.62 54.31
CA ASN A 8 3.08 -7.79 52.90
C ASN A 8 3.68 -6.71 51.99
N LYS A 9 4.97 -6.85 51.65
CA LYS A 9 5.51 -6.26 50.42
C LYS A 9 5.74 -7.39 49.43
N SER A 10 4.75 -7.63 48.58
CA SER A 10 4.87 -8.54 47.44
C SER A 10 6.10 -8.15 46.60
N PRO A 11 6.91 -9.11 46.13
CA PRO A 11 8.04 -8.82 45.27
C PRO A 11 7.50 -8.24 43.96
N ARG A 12 7.80 -6.97 43.68
CA ARG A 12 7.56 -6.38 42.35
C ARG A 12 8.55 -7.01 41.39
N VAL A 13 8.13 -8.05 40.69
CA VAL A 13 8.85 -8.60 39.55
C VAL A 13 8.96 -7.48 38.51
N GLN A 14 10.16 -6.96 38.32
CA GLN A 14 10.44 -5.99 37.25
C GLN A 14 10.54 -6.77 35.95
N ILE A 15 9.41 -6.92 35.25
CA ILE A 15 9.40 -7.50 33.91
C ILE A 15 10.25 -6.57 33.02
N PRO A 16 11.28 -7.08 32.32
CA PRO A 16 12.01 -6.33 31.32
C PRO A 16 11.03 -5.69 30.32
N ARG A 17 11.22 -4.42 29.96
CA ARG A 17 10.31 -3.69 29.04
C ARG A 17 10.05 -4.45 27.73
N THR A 18 10.97 -5.29 27.28
CA THR A 18 10.83 -6.14 26.08
C THR A 18 9.86 -7.31 26.25
N GLU A 19 9.80 -7.94 27.43
CA GLU A 19 8.88 -9.04 27.71
C GLU A 19 7.45 -8.52 27.85
N ALA A 20 7.26 -7.38 28.52
CA ALA A 20 5.96 -6.73 28.62
C ALA A 20 5.41 -6.34 27.23
N HIS A 21 6.26 -5.85 26.32
CA HIS A 21 5.85 -5.51 24.96
C HIS A 21 5.46 -6.73 24.11
N ALA A 22 6.01 -7.91 24.39
CA ALA A 22 5.64 -9.15 23.74
C ALA A 22 4.26 -9.63 24.21
N GLU A 23 4.00 -9.58 25.53
CA GLU A 23 2.68 -9.87 26.09
C GLU A 23 1.59 -8.94 25.55
N TRP A 24 1.90 -7.65 25.34
CA TRP A 24 0.95 -6.70 24.73
C TRP A 24 0.61 -7.07 23.29
N LEU A 25 1.58 -7.59 22.55
CA LEU A 25 1.38 -8.03 21.17
C LEU A 25 0.54 -9.32 21.14
N ASP A 26 0.80 -10.27 22.03
CA ASP A 26 0.01 -11.50 22.15
C ASP A 26 -1.45 -11.21 22.53
N ASP A 27 -1.67 -10.30 23.48
CA ASP A 27 -3.02 -9.85 23.84
C ASP A 27 -3.73 -9.20 22.64
N TYR A 28 -3.01 -8.40 21.84
CA TYR A 28 -3.57 -7.81 20.62
C TYR A 28 -3.90 -8.85 19.56
N ILE A 29 -3.03 -9.85 19.36
CA ILE A 29 -3.26 -10.99 18.44
C ILE A 29 -4.47 -11.81 18.88
N SER A 30 -4.69 -11.96 20.18
CA SER A 30 -5.86 -12.65 20.74
C SER A 30 -7.19 -11.89 20.55
N GLY A 31 -7.15 -10.71 19.93
CA GLY A 31 -8.32 -9.88 19.63
C GLY A 31 -8.66 -8.84 20.70
N MET A 32 -7.79 -8.64 21.69
CA MET A 32 -8.02 -7.67 22.77
C MET A 32 -7.82 -6.24 22.25
N SER A 33 -8.76 -5.33 22.57
CA SER A 33 -8.63 -3.93 22.13
C SER A 33 -7.46 -3.22 22.81
N LEU A 34 -6.83 -2.27 22.13
CA LEU A 34 -5.70 -1.49 22.68
C LEU A 34 -6.02 -0.80 24.02
N ARG A 35 -7.29 -0.44 24.26
CA ARG A 35 -7.74 0.14 25.53
C ARG A 35 -7.83 -0.93 26.63
N ALA A 36 -8.31 -2.12 26.30
CA ALA A 36 -8.36 -3.25 27.24
C ALA A 36 -6.95 -3.74 27.61
N ILE A 37 -6.02 -3.77 26.66
CA ILE A 37 -4.59 -4.07 26.90
C ILE A 37 -3.99 -3.02 27.84
N ALA A 38 -4.22 -1.73 27.57
CA ALA A 38 -3.75 -0.64 28.42
C ALA A 38 -4.26 -0.76 29.87
N ALA A 39 -5.55 -1.07 30.04
CA ALA A 39 -6.15 -1.32 31.35
C ALA A 39 -5.58 -2.56 32.05
N LYS A 40 -5.39 -3.67 31.32
CA LYS A 40 -4.84 -4.93 31.84
C LYS A 40 -3.40 -4.75 32.35
N HIS A 41 -2.59 -3.98 31.64
CA HIS A 41 -1.17 -3.78 31.93
C HIS A 41 -0.86 -2.52 32.74
N GLY A 42 -1.89 -1.76 33.15
CA GLY A 42 -1.72 -0.56 33.97
C GLY A 42 -0.97 0.58 33.27
N VAL A 43 -1.06 0.67 31.94
CA VAL A 43 -0.37 1.67 31.11
C VAL A 43 -1.36 2.54 30.34
N THR A 44 -0.88 3.60 29.71
CA THR A 44 -1.74 4.49 28.92
C THR A 44 -2.02 3.91 27.53
N HIS A 45 -3.22 4.15 27.03
CA HIS A 45 -3.63 3.71 25.68
C HIS A 45 -2.67 4.20 24.56
N PRO A 46 -2.18 5.46 24.55
CA PRO A 46 -1.20 5.91 23.57
C PRO A 46 0.12 5.13 23.60
N ALA A 47 0.58 4.72 24.78
CA ALA A 47 1.82 3.94 24.91
C ALA A 47 1.68 2.56 24.24
N VAL A 48 0.56 1.87 24.49
CA VAL A 48 0.24 0.57 23.86
C VAL A 48 0.11 0.71 22.35
N HIS A 49 -0.60 1.74 21.88
CA HIS A 49 -0.74 2.05 20.45
C HIS A 49 0.64 2.24 19.78
N HIS A 50 1.50 3.11 20.33
CA HIS A 50 2.83 3.35 19.77
C HIS A 50 3.70 2.10 19.72
N VAL A 51 3.70 1.29 20.78
CA VAL A 51 4.52 0.07 20.86
C VAL A 51 4.05 -0.97 19.84
N ILE A 52 2.74 -1.24 19.76
CA ILE A 52 2.19 -2.24 18.83
C ILE A 52 2.42 -1.80 17.39
N HIS A 53 2.10 -0.54 17.04
CA HIS A 53 2.31 -0.05 15.67
C HIS A 53 3.78 -0.04 15.26
N ARG A 54 4.71 0.27 16.18
CA ARG A 54 6.15 0.17 15.92
C ARG A 54 6.59 -1.26 15.65
N GLN A 55 6.10 -2.24 16.41
CA GLN A 55 6.42 -3.65 16.19
C GLN A 55 5.84 -4.18 14.88
N LEU A 56 4.62 -3.77 14.52
CA LEU A 56 4.02 -4.10 13.23
C LEU A 56 4.79 -3.47 12.07
N ALA A 57 5.24 -2.21 12.19
CA ALA A 57 6.07 -1.55 11.20
C ALA A 57 7.42 -2.28 11.01
N ALA A 58 8.11 -2.62 12.11
CA ALA A 58 9.34 -3.39 12.05
C ALA A 58 9.13 -4.82 11.51
N ALA A 59 7.97 -5.42 11.72
CA ALA A 59 7.61 -6.71 11.12
C ALA A 59 7.36 -6.59 9.60
N ARG A 60 6.73 -5.50 9.15
CA ARG A 60 6.57 -5.21 7.71
C ARG A 60 7.93 -4.99 7.05
N GLU A 61 8.75 -4.13 7.62
CA GLU A 61 10.11 -3.86 7.12
C GLU A 61 10.96 -5.13 7.03
N ARG A 62 10.92 -6.00 8.04
CA ARG A 62 11.60 -7.31 7.97
C ARG A 62 11.05 -8.22 6.87
N ARG A 63 9.72 -8.22 6.65
CA ARG A 63 9.11 -8.99 5.56
C ARG A 63 9.54 -8.45 4.20
N ASP A 64 9.62 -7.14 4.06
CA ASP A 64 10.07 -6.48 2.84
C ASP A 64 11.54 -6.82 2.57
N GLN A 65 12.42 -6.71 3.57
CA GLN A 65 13.82 -7.13 3.47
C GLN A 65 13.97 -8.61 3.09
N LEU A 66 13.19 -9.51 3.68
CA LEU A 66 13.20 -10.93 3.32
C LEU A 66 12.70 -11.18 1.88
N ALA A 67 11.75 -10.37 1.40
CA ALA A 67 11.30 -10.42 0.02
C ALA A 67 12.41 -9.96 -0.94
N ASP A 68 13.13 -8.89 -0.60
CA ASP A 68 14.29 -8.39 -1.35
C ASP A 68 15.44 -9.41 -1.36
N GLU A 69 15.74 -10.04 -0.22
CA GLU A 69 16.75 -11.10 -0.13
C GLU A 69 16.36 -12.32 -0.99
N LEU A 70 15.09 -12.72 -0.96
CA LEU A 70 14.60 -13.82 -1.79
C LEU A 70 14.73 -13.48 -3.28
N TYR A 71 14.40 -12.24 -3.66
CA TYR A 71 14.57 -11.73 -5.01
C TYR A 71 16.03 -11.85 -5.46
N GLU A 72 16.96 -11.35 -4.64
CA GLU A 72 18.41 -11.40 -4.91
C GLU A 72 18.92 -12.84 -5.06
N ILE A 73 18.49 -13.75 -4.19
CA ILE A 73 18.87 -15.17 -4.25
C ILE A 73 18.34 -15.82 -5.54
N GLN A 74 17.10 -15.53 -5.92
CA GLN A 74 16.49 -16.09 -7.12
C GLN A 74 17.12 -15.52 -8.39
N ALA A 75 17.44 -14.22 -8.43
CA ALA A 75 18.18 -13.60 -9.52
C ALA A 75 19.53 -14.29 -9.74
N ARG A 76 20.35 -14.44 -8.68
CA ARG A 76 21.65 -15.13 -8.75
C ARG A 76 21.54 -16.57 -9.23
N ARG A 77 20.50 -17.30 -8.80
CA ARG A 77 20.26 -18.69 -9.23
C ARG A 77 19.97 -18.76 -10.72
N TYR A 78 19.13 -17.85 -11.24
CA TYR A 78 18.83 -17.82 -12.67
C TYR A 78 20.02 -17.35 -13.51
N GLU A 79 20.81 -16.39 -13.04
CA GLU A 79 22.05 -15.98 -13.70
C GLU A 79 23.08 -17.11 -13.79
N LEU A 80 23.25 -17.86 -12.70
CA LEU A 80 24.12 -19.05 -12.68
C LEU A 80 23.60 -20.10 -13.68
N LEU A 81 22.30 -20.40 -13.65
CA LEU A 81 21.70 -21.39 -14.55
C LEU A 81 21.83 -20.97 -16.03
N TRP A 82 21.69 -19.67 -16.32
CA TRP A 82 21.93 -19.13 -17.65
C TRP A 82 23.38 -19.33 -18.08
N THR A 83 24.34 -19.00 -17.21
CA THR A 83 25.77 -19.16 -17.49
C THR A 83 26.14 -20.62 -17.78
N GLU A 84 25.62 -21.56 -16.99
CA GLU A 84 25.82 -22.99 -17.21
C GLU A 84 25.15 -23.46 -18.51
N THR A 85 23.96 -22.95 -18.84
CA THR A 85 23.29 -23.27 -20.11
C THR A 85 24.09 -22.77 -21.32
N VAL A 86 24.68 -21.59 -21.23
CA VAL A 86 25.55 -21.03 -22.29
C VAL A 86 26.81 -21.87 -22.48
N LYS A 87 27.44 -22.30 -21.39
CA LYS A 87 28.60 -23.21 -21.45
C LYS A 87 28.23 -24.55 -22.10
N ALA A 88 27.17 -25.19 -21.62
CA ALA A 88 26.69 -26.45 -22.19
C ALA A 88 26.32 -26.33 -23.67
N LEU A 89 25.75 -25.20 -24.09
CA LEU A 89 25.45 -24.93 -25.49
C LEU A 89 26.71 -24.78 -26.34
N ALA A 90 27.76 -24.14 -25.81
CA ALA A 90 29.04 -23.99 -26.49
C ALA A 90 29.72 -25.35 -26.69
N ASP A 91 29.75 -26.18 -25.65
CA ASP A 91 30.34 -27.52 -25.68
C ASP A 91 29.57 -28.46 -26.64
N ALA A 92 28.23 -28.46 -26.56
CA ALA A 92 27.39 -29.26 -27.46
C ALA A 92 27.59 -28.88 -28.93
N LYS A 93 27.79 -27.59 -29.24
CA LYS A 93 28.11 -27.12 -30.59
C LYS A 93 29.51 -27.56 -31.04
N ALA A 94 30.50 -27.51 -30.15
CA ALA A 94 31.86 -27.94 -30.45
C ALA A 94 31.92 -29.46 -30.75
N ASN A 95 31.18 -30.25 -29.98
CA ASN A 95 31.15 -31.73 -30.08
C ASN A 95 30.10 -32.27 -31.05
N ARG A 96 29.29 -31.42 -31.68
CA ARG A 96 28.16 -31.78 -32.58
C ARG A 96 27.15 -32.73 -31.91
N GLU A 97 26.87 -32.49 -30.64
CA GLU A 97 25.92 -33.30 -29.87
C GLU A 97 24.48 -33.08 -30.36
N VAL A 98 23.67 -34.14 -30.28
CA VAL A 98 22.21 -34.04 -30.47
C VAL A 98 21.57 -33.44 -29.23
N GLY A 99 20.60 -32.53 -29.40
CA GLY A 99 19.92 -31.87 -28.27
C GLY A 99 20.14 -30.34 -28.16
N VAL A 100 20.88 -29.74 -29.09
CA VAL A 100 21.15 -28.28 -29.11
C VAL A 100 19.85 -27.45 -29.09
N ALA A 101 18.80 -27.89 -29.78
CA ALA A 101 17.51 -27.19 -29.80
C ALA A 101 16.84 -27.19 -28.41
N GLN A 102 16.92 -28.30 -27.67
CA GLN A 102 16.40 -28.43 -26.31
C GLN A 102 17.17 -27.51 -25.35
N LEU A 103 18.50 -27.43 -25.48
CA LEU A 103 19.34 -26.50 -24.70
C LEU A 103 19.00 -25.03 -24.98
N ILE A 104 18.77 -24.66 -26.25
CA ILE A 104 18.33 -23.30 -26.61
C ILE A 104 16.96 -23.00 -26.01
N SER A 105 16.02 -23.94 -26.06
CA SER A 105 14.69 -23.79 -25.47
C SER A 105 14.75 -23.64 -23.95
N ALA A 106 15.60 -24.42 -23.28
CA ALA A 106 15.83 -24.31 -21.84
C ALA A 106 16.43 -22.94 -21.49
N GLY A 107 17.44 -22.48 -22.24
CA GLY A 107 18.05 -21.17 -22.06
C GLY A 107 17.05 -20.03 -22.22
N ARG A 108 16.16 -20.10 -23.23
CA ARG A 108 15.06 -19.13 -23.37
C ARG A 108 14.15 -19.12 -22.14
N GLY A 109 13.81 -20.28 -21.58
CA GLY A 109 13.00 -20.36 -20.37
C GLY A 109 13.66 -19.70 -19.14
N VAL A 110 14.99 -19.76 -19.03
CA VAL A 110 15.73 -19.05 -17.98
C VAL A 110 15.66 -17.54 -18.19
N LEU A 111 15.85 -17.05 -19.42
CA LEU A 111 15.71 -15.63 -19.75
C LEU A 111 14.29 -15.12 -19.48
N ASP A 112 13.26 -15.85 -19.92
CA ASP A 112 11.86 -15.50 -19.65
C ASP A 112 11.57 -15.42 -18.14
N SER A 113 12.18 -16.30 -17.34
CA SER A 113 12.06 -16.29 -15.87
C SER A 113 12.75 -15.08 -15.25
N LEU A 114 13.93 -14.67 -15.76
CA LEU A 114 14.61 -13.44 -15.35
C LEU A 114 13.80 -12.19 -15.72
N THR A 115 13.26 -12.13 -16.93
CA THR A 115 12.41 -11.01 -17.40
C THR A 115 11.18 -10.85 -16.50
N LYS A 116 10.54 -11.95 -16.10
CA LYS A 116 9.42 -11.94 -15.16
C LYS A 116 9.83 -11.51 -13.76
N LEU A 117 10.96 -12.03 -13.25
CA LEU A 117 11.47 -11.68 -11.94
C LEU A 117 11.75 -10.18 -11.85
N HIS A 118 12.41 -9.61 -12.85
CA HIS A 118 12.70 -8.18 -12.94
C HIS A 118 11.48 -7.30 -13.30
N GLY A 119 10.31 -7.90 -13.51
CA GLY A 119 9.09 -7.18 -13.88
C GLY A 119 9.13 -6.50 -15.24
N LEU A 120 10.09 -6.86 -16.10
CA LEU A 120 10.26 -6.28 -17.44
C LEU A 120 9.16 -6.71 -18.42
N ASP A 121 8.42 -7.78 -18.11
CA ASP A 121 7.24 -8.22 -18.88
C ASP A 121 5.93 -7.61 -18.37
N GLN A 122 5.97 -6.87 -17.25
CA GLN A 122 4.75 -6.34 -16.66
C GLN A 122 4.17 -5.26 -17.58
N PRO A 123 2.88 -5.36 -17.95
CA PRO A 123 2.24 -4.33 -18.74
C PRO A 123 2.30 -3.03 -17.94
N MET A 124 2.76 -1.96 -18.59
CA MET A 124 2.81 -0.63 -18.01
C MET A 124 1.38 -0.24 -17.62
N ARG A 125 1.06 -0.31 -16.32
CA ARG A 125 -0.23 0.16 -15.80
C ARG A 125 -0.16 1.67 -15.74
N VAL A 126 -0.74 2.32 -16.75
CA VAL A 126 -1.03 3.75 -16.67
C VAL A 126 -2.26 3.88 -15.80
N ASP A 127 -2.05 4.02 -14.49
CA ASP A 127 -3.12 4.45 -13.58
C ASP A 127 -3.39 5.92 -13.88
N VAL A 128 -4.27 6.17 -14.85
CA VAL A 128 -4.88 7.49 -15.05
C VAL A 128 -5.82 7.70 -13.86
N THR A 129 -5.26 8.23 -12.78
CA THR A 129 -6.05 8.76 -11.68
C THR A 129 -6.59 10.10 -12.18
N VAL A 130 -7.81 10.12 -12.73
CA VAL A 130 -8.49 11.37 -13.07
C VAL A 130 -8.81 12.07 -11.75
N THR A 131 -7.91 12.95 -11.31
CA THR A 131 -8.13 13.88 -10.19
C THR A 131 -8.71 15.22 -10.66
N GLU A 132 -9.08 15.35 -11.94
CA GLU A 132 -9.58 16.60 -12.54
C GLU A 132 -11.11 16.66 -12.66
N THR A 133 -11.85 15.85 -11.91
CA THR A 133 -13.31 16.06 -11.83
C THR A 133 -13.60 17.38 -11.10
N SER A 134 -12.89 17.72 -10.01
CA SER A 134 -13.21 18.94 -9.25
C SER A 134 -12.88 20.25 -9.98
N ASP A 135 -11.74 20.33 -10.67
CA ASP A 135 -11.26 21.62 -11.20
C ASP A 135 -11.96 21.99 -12.51
N VAL A 136 -12.16 21.00 -13.40
CA VAL A 136 -12.90 21.20 -14.65
C VAL A 136 -14.39 21.42 -14.38
N ASP A 137 -14.99 20.68 -13.45
CA ASP A 137 -16.41 20.85 -13.13
C ASP A 137 -16.65 22.19 -12.44
N ARG A 138 -15.70 22.66 -11.61
CA ARG A 138 -15.75 24.01 -11.03
C ARG A 138 -15.63 25.11 -12.08
N GLU A 139 -14.71 24.99 -13.03
CA GLU A 139 -14.60 25.94 -14.15
C GLU A 139 -15.85 25.95 -15.03
N LEU A 140 -16.46 24.77 -15.23
CA LEU A 140 -17.69 24.61 -15.99
C LEU A 140 -18.89 25.25 -15.26
N ALA A 141 -19.01 25.08 -13.94
CA ALA A 141 -20.04 25.71 -13.12
C ALA A 141 -19.88 27.25 -13.08
N ASP A 142 -18.65 27.75 -12.99
CA ASP A 142 -18.35 29.18 -13.06
C ASP A 142 -18.74 29.77 -14.42
N LEU A 143 -18.48 29.05 -15.51
CA LEU A 143 -18.86 29.48 -16.86
C LEU A 143 -20.38 29.43 -17.04
N ALA A 144 -21.05 28.39 -16.55
CA ALA A 144 -22.51 28.24 -16.58
C ALA A 144 -23.19 29.38 -15.80
N THR A 145 -22.67 29.75 -14.64
CA THR A 145 -23.16 30.88 -13.83
C THR A 145 -23.05 32.20 -14.60
N LYS A 146 -21.89 32.45 -15.23
CA LYS A 146 -21.67 33.68 -16.03
C LYS A 146 -22.62 33.76 -17.23
N LEU A 147 -22.86 32.64 -17.90
CA LEU A 147 -23.79 32.57 -19.04
C LEU A 147 -25.25 32.79 -18.59
N ARG A 148 -25.66 32.20 -17.46
CA ARG A 148 -26.98 32.41 -16.86
C ARG A 148 -27.21 33.88 -16.53
N ASP A 149 -26.28 34.49 -15.79
CA ASP A 149 -26.39 35.88 -15.35
C ASP A 149 -26.41 36.85 -16.53
N LYS A 150 -25.65 36.56 -17.59
CA LYS A 150 -25.68 37.35 -18.82
C LYS A 150 -27.03 37.22 -19.53
N ALA A 151 -27.56 36.02 -19.68
CA ALA A 151 -28.86 35.79 -20.31
C ALA A 151 -30.01 36.49 -19.57
N ILE A 152 -29.99 36.47 -18.23
CA ILE A 152 -30.97 37.17 -17.39
C ILE A 152 -30.85 38.70 -17.58
N LYS A 153 -29.63 39.25 -17.57
CA LYS A 153 -29.39 40.68 -17.78
C LYS A 153 -29.82 41.14 -19.18
N ASP A 154 -29.53 40.35 -20.20
CA ASP A 154 -29.93 40.65 -21.59
C ASP A 154 -31.45 40.62 -21.75
N ALA A 155 -32.15 39.65 -21.12
CA ALA A 155 -33.60 39.58 -21.13
C ALA A 155 -34.25 40.78 -20.40
N GLN A 156 -33.71 41.17 -19.24
CA GLN A 156 -34.16 42.34 -18.50
C GLN A 156 -33.94 43.64 -19.30
N ALA A 157 -32.79 43.79 -19.96
CA ALA A 157 -32.50 44.94 -20.82
C ALA A 157 -33.44 45.02 -22.04
N ALA A 158 -33.90 43.87 -22.53
CA ALA A 158 -34.88 43.76 -23.61
C ALA A 158 -36.34 43.87 -23.13
N GLY A 159 -36.61 43.99 -21.83
CA GLY A 159 -37.95 44.04 -21.25
C GLY A 159 -38.71 42.71 -21.34
N LEU A 160 -38.00 41.59 -21.53
CA LEU A 160 -38.54 40.25 -21.62
C LEU A 160 -38.61 39.59 -20.23
N PRO A 161 -39.53 38.65 -20.01
CA PRO A 161 -39.57 37.87 -18.78
C PRO A 161 -38.28 37.07 -18.61
N THR A 162 -37.90 36.80 -17.36
CA THR A 162 -36.68 36.05 -17.03
C THR A 162 -36.69 34.69 -17.73
N PRO A 163 -35.63 34.34 -18.49
CA PRO A 163 -35.57 33.08 -19.19
C PRO A 163 -35.38 31.93 -18.20
N ASP A 164 -36.14 30.86 -18.41
CA ASP A 164 -35.96 29.58 -17.72
C ASP A 164 -34.76 28.85 -18.32
N LEU A 165 -33.76 28.53 -17.50
CA LEU A 165 -32.46 28.01 -17.94
C LEU A 165 -32.10 26.70 -17.20
N PRO A 166 -32.97 25.67 -17.26
CA PRO A 166 -32.88 24.49 -16.41
C PRO A 166 -31.59 23.68 -16.61
N VAL A 167 -31.01 23.73 -17.82
CA VAL A 167 -29.73 23.07 -18.12
C VAL A 167 -28.56 23.79 -17.45
N LEU A 168 -28.56 25.12 -17.43
CA LEU A 168 -27.49 25.88 -16.76
C LEU A 168 -27.63 25.80 -15.24
N ASP A 169 -28.86 25.82 -14.73
CA ASP A 169 -29.13 25.66 -13.30
C ASP A 169 -28.71 24.26 -12.82
N GLY A 170 -29.04 23.21 -13.57
CA GLY A 170 -28.63 21.83 -13.23
C GLY A 170 -27.11 21.63 -13.22
N ILE A 171 -26.35 22.30 -14.10
CA ILE A 171 -24.87 22.23 -14.12
C ILE A 171 -24.25 22.95 -12.91
N VAL A 172 -24.86 24.03 -12.44
CA VAL A 172 -24.39 24.76 -11.25
C VAL A 172 -24.70 23.97 -9.97
N GLU A 173 -25.87 23.34 -9.91
CA GLU A 173 -26.30 22.50 -8.78
C GLU A 173 -25.43 21.24 -8.66
N SER A 174 -25.10 20.57 -9.77
CA SER A 174 -24.31 19.33 -9.75
C SER A 174 -22.89 19.46 -9.19
N VAL A 175 -22.35 20.67 -9.08
CA VAL A 175 -21.00 20.96 -8.57
C VAL A 175 -21.03 21.51 -7.13
N THR A 176 -22.21 21.91 -6.64
CA THR A 176 -22.38 22.44 -5.27
C THR A 176 -22.86 21.39 -4.26
N GLU A 177 -23.27 20.20 -4.72
CA GLU A 177 -23.72 19.08 -3.88
C GLU A 177 -22.62 18.05 -3.51
N ASP A 178 -21.38 18.22 -4.00
CA ASP A 178 -20.17 17.51 -3.53
C ASP A 178 -19.38 18.33 -2.50
#